data_AF-A0AAI8HMB9-F1
#
_entry.id   AF-A0AAI8HMB9-F1
#
_cell.length_a   1.000
_cell.length_b   1.000
_cell.length_c   1.000
_cell.angle_alpha   90.00
_cell.angle_beta   90.00
_cell.angle_gamma   90.00
#
_symmetry.space_group_name_H-M   'P 1'
#
loop_
_entity.id
_entity.type
_entity.pdbx_description
1 polymer ?
#
loop_
_entity_poly.entity_id
_entity_poly.type
_entity_poly.pdbx_seq_one_letter_code
_entity_poly.pdbx_strand_id
1 'polypeptide(L)'
;MNLQKMFEMQKVLDDRIIKEKGLEGQDLLPNLILALQVELAECANEWRGFKHWSNNQKPRTKLSTTVGATPENASFFRCENHYCGKYVNKDDFKHLLDPDYEICPVCNAAYVTAFRDKNPLLEEYVDCLHFILSIGNRLGWNDTDTIDGVVVQHLISEKGFDTAKTFSCLLSIAYGFHFSNVEKRTYISLFTTFFELGSKLGFKWEQIEAAYMDKNAINHQRQQEGY
;
A
#
# COMPACT_ATOMS: atom_id res chain seq x y z
N MET A 1 -12.88 -8.41 2.02
CA MET A 1 -11.64 -8.78 1.34
C MET A 1 -11.74 -10.13 0.67
N ASN A 2 -11.61 -10.17 -0.65
CA ASN A 2 -11.59 -11.41 -1.44
C ASN A 2 -10.16 -11.80 -1.85
N LEU A 3 -9.52 -12.66 -1.07
CA LEU A 3 -8.13 -13.09 -1.30
C LEU A 3 -7.92 -13.85 -2.61
N GLN A 4 -8.87 -14.70 -2.99
CA GLN A 4 -8.83 -15.45 -4.25
C GLN A 4 -8.69 -14.47 -5.43
N LYS A 5 -9.56 -13.46 -5.47
CA LYS A 5 -9.52 -12.41 -6.49
C LYS A 5 -8.20 -11.64 -6.48
N MET A 6 -7.66 -11.34 -5.30
CA MET A 6 -6.40 -10.60 -5.18
C MET A 6 -5.21 -11.40 -5.72
N PHE A 7 -5.12 -12.70 -5.43
CA PHE A 7 -4.11 -13.58 -6.02
C PHE A 7 -4.19 -13.61 -7.55
N GLU A 8 -5.39 -13.75 -8.10
CA GLU A 8 -5.64 -13.73 -9.54
C GLU A 8 -5.19 -12.41 -10.18
N MET A 9 -5.57 -11.28 -9.58
CA MET A 9 -5.15 -9.96 -10.05
C MET A 9 -3.64 -9.75 -9.95
N GLN A 10 -3.00 -10.21 -8.88
CA GLN A 10 -1.55 -10.13 -8.73
C GLN A 10 -0.85 -10.97 -9.78
N LYS A 11 -1.37 -12.17 -10.06
CA LYS A 11 -0.82 -13.05 -11.10
C LYS A 11 -0.84 -12.38 -12.47
N VAL A 12 -1.94 -11.70 -12.82
CA VAL A 12 -2.05 -10.96 -14.09
C VAL A 12 -1.03 -9.83 -14.17
N LEU A 13 -0.81 -9.09 -13.08
CA LEU A 13 0.23 -8.05 -13.01
C LEU A 13 1.64 -8.64 -13.14
N ASP A 14 1.95 -9.70 -12.41
CA ASP A 14 3.24 -10.36 -12.41
C ASP A 14 3.58 -10.95 -13.80
N ASP A 15 2.64 -11.69 -14.41
CA ASP A 15 2.80 -12.30 -15.73
C ASP A 15 3.04 -11.22 -16.81
N ARG A 16 2.39 -10.06 -16.67
CA ARG A 16 2.61 -8.90 -17.54
C ARG A 16 4.02 -8.32 -17.39
N ILE A 17 4.46 -8.05 -16.15
CA ILE A 17 5.80 -7.52 -15.88
C ILE A 17 6.87 -8.48 -16.42
N ILE A 18 6.70 -9.78 -16.19
CA ILE A 18 7.64 -10.81 -16.67
C ILE A 18 7.77 -10.72 -18.19
N LYS A 19 6.64 -10.65 -18.90
CA LYS A 19 6.62 -10.57 -20.37
C LYS A 19 7.20 -9.26 -20.92
N GLU A 20 6.79 -8.13 -20.37
CA GLU A 20 7.21 -6.81 -20.85
C GLU A 20 8.69 -6.53 -20.57
N LYS A 21 9.27 -7.16 -19.53
CA LYS A 21 10.67 -7.00 -19.14
C LYS A 21 11.59 -8.13 -19.59
N GLY A 22 11.07 -9.14 -20.30
CA GLY A 22 11.87 -10.27 -20.80
C GLY A 22 12.46 -11.15 -19.68
N LEU A 23 11.68 -11.37 -18.62
CA LEU A 23 12.11 -12.09 -17.41
C LEU A 23 11.66 -13.56 -17.40
N GLU A 24 11.17 -14.08 -18.53
CA GLU A 24 10.70 -15.46 -18.63
C GLU A 24 11.80 -16.45 -18.25
N GLY A 25 11.45 -17.42 -17.40
CA GLY A 25 12.38 -18.45 -16.93
C GLY A 25 13.41 -17.98 -15.90
N GLN A 26 13.48 -16.68 -15.59
CA GLN A 26 14.37 -16.18 -14.52
C GLN A 26 13.79 -16.51 -13.15
N ASP A 27 14.65 -16.82 -12.18
CA ASP A 27 14.24 -16.93 -10.78
C ASP A 27 14.15 -15.56 -10.11
N LEU A 28 12.91 -15.06 -9.97
CA LEU A 28 12.60 -13.78 -9.34
C LEU A 28 12.27 -13.90 -7.85
N LEU A 29 12.21 -15.11 -7.29
CA LEU A 29 11.81 -15.31 -5.89
C LEU A 29 12.74 -14.57 -4.92
N PRO A 30 14.09 -14.59 -5.06
CA PRO A 30 14.98 -13.83 -4.19
C PRO A 30 14.68 -12.32 -4.20
N ASN A 31 14.33 -11.76 -5.36
CA ASN A 31 14.03 -10.34 -5.50
C ASN A 31 12.68 -9.99 -4.86
N LEU A 32 11.66 -10.85 -4.99
CA LEU A 32 10.37 -10.66 -4.33
C LEU A 32 10.49 -10.70 -2.80
N ILE A 33 11.32 -11.61 -2.26
CA ILE A 33 11.57 -11.69 -0.82
C ILE A 33 12.24 -10.43 -0.31
N LEU A 34 13.29 -9.96 -1.00
CA LEU A 34 13.97 -8.72 -0.63
C LEU A 34 13.03 -7.51 -0.73
N ALA A 35 12.22 -7.43 -1.78
CA ALA A 35 11.23 -6.37 -1.93
C ALA A 35 10.23 -6.36 -0.76
N LEU A 36 9.70 -7.52 -0.37
CA LEU A 36 8.86 -7.64 0.82
C LEU A 36 9.56 -7.13 2.09
N GLN A 37 10.84 -7.45 2.30
CA GLN A 37 11.57 -6.95 3.47
C GLN A 37 11.75 -5.42 3.45
N VAL A 38 12.00 -4.84 2.27
CA VAL A 38 12.08 -3.39 2.08
C VAL A 38 10.74 -2.74 2.41
N GLU A 39 9.64 -3.20 1.81
CA GLU A 39 8.30 -2.64 2.06
C GLU A 39 7.87 -2.79 3.54
N LEU A 40 8.22 -3.90 4.18
CA LEU A 40 7.97 -4.08 5.63
C LEU A 40 8.72 -3.03 6.46
N ALA A 41 9.96 -2.69 6.07
CA ALA A 41 10.74 -1.65 6.73
C ALA A 41 10.19 -0.25 6.42
N GLU A 42 9.71 0.01 5.21
CA GLU A 42 9.03 1.27 4.84
C GLU A 42 7.71 1.44 5.62
N CYS A 43 6.91 0.39 5.71
CA CYS A 43 5.71 0.34 6.54
C CYS A 43 6.02 0.60 8.02
N ALA A 44 7.06 -0.02 8.58
CA ALA A 44 7.52 0.28 9.94
C ALA A 44 7.95 1.76 10.10
N ASN A 45 8.60 2.32 9.07
CA ASN A 45 9.06 3.69 9.04
C ASN A 45 7.91 4.71 9.04
N GLU A 46 6.79 4.39 8.39
CA GLU A 46 5.53 5.16 8.41
C GLU A 46 4.71 4.93 9.69
N TRP A 47 4.84 3.76 10.34
CA TRP A 47 4.25 3.49 11.66
C TRP A 47 4.93 4.31 12.77
N ARG A 48 6.25 4.48 12.70
CA ARG A 48 7.07 5.35 13.57
C ARG A 48 7.13 5.01 15.06
N GLY A 49 6.41 4.00 15.55
CA GLY A 49 6.38 3.67 16.98
C GLY A 49 7.71 3.16 17.56
N PHE A 50 8.65 2.70 16.72
CA PHE A 50 9.99 2.32 17.18
C PHE A 50 10.93 3.53 17.41
N LYS A 51 10.57 4.71 16.90
CA LYS A 51 11.42 5.92 16.89
C LYS A 51 11.42 6.62 18.25
N HIS A 52 11.83 5.92 19.30
CA HIS A 52 11.83 6.38 20.69
C HIS A 52 12.65 7.67 20.92
N TRP A 53 13.58 7.98 20.02
CA TRP A 53 14.36 9.23 20.01
C TRP A 53 13.63 10.42 19.35
N SER A 54 12.47 10.21 18.73
CA SER A 54 11.73 11.26 18.03
C SER A 54 10.65 11.87 18.90
N ASN A 55 10.52 13.20 18.82
CA ASN A 55 9.39 13.94 19.39
C ASN A 55 8.05 13.66 18.67
N ASN A 56 8.08 13.03 17.49
CA ASN A 56 6.88 12.63 16.75
C ASN A 56 6.94 11.15 16.36
N GLN A 57 6.29 10.32 17.17
CA GLN A 57 6.13 8.88 16.98
C GLN A 57 4.75 8.49 16.45
N LYS A 58 3.91 9.48 16.09
CA LYS A 58 2.57 9.19 15.59
C LYS A 58 2.64 8.56 14.20
N PRO A 59 1.92 7.46 13.95
CA PRO A 59 1.80 6.87 12.62
C PRO A 59 1.37 7.90 11.57
N ARG A 60 1.96 7.84 10.38
CA ARG A 60 1.62 8.70 9.25
C ARG A 60 0.43 8.12 8.50
N THR A 61 -0.75 8.35 9.05
CA THR A 61 -2.03 7.87 8.49
C THR A 61 -2.72 8.87 7.57
N LYS A 62 -2.22 10.11 7.52
CA LYS A 62 -2.73 11.17 6.66
C LYS A 62 -1.62 12.12 6.24
N LEU A 63 -1.46 12.30 4.93
CA LEU A 63 -0.57 13.29 4.33
C LEU A 63 -1.27 13.92 3.13
N SER A 64 -1.30 15.24 3.06
CA SER A 64 -1.77 15.96 1.87
C SER A 64 -0.61 16.21 0.92
N THR A 65 -0.78 15.86 -0.36
CA THR A 65 0.27 16.01 -1.38
C THR A 65 -0.31 16.48 -2.71
N THR A 66 0.52 17.16 -3.50
CA THR A 66 0.22 17.52 -4.89
C THR A 66 0.53 16.38 -5.87
N VAL A 67 1.30 15.37 -5.45
CA VAL A 67 1.73 14.28 -6.33
C VAL A 67 0.55 13.38 -6.70
N GLY A 68 0.23 13.34 -7.99
CA GLY A 68 -0.93 12.61 -8.52
C GLY A 68 -2.27 13.21 -8.10
N ALA A 69 -2.29 14.44 -7.58
CA ALA A 69 -3.52 15.16 -7.32
C ALA A 69 -4.12 15.63 -8.65
N THR A 70 -5.39 15.32 -8.86
CA THR A 70 -6.23 15.77 -9.98
C THR A 70 -7.42 16.53 -9.41
N PRO A 71 -8.10 17.38 -10.19
CA PRO A 71 -9.34 18.02 -9.74
C PRO A 71 -10.37 17.01 -9.21
N GLU A 72 -10.45 15.83 -9.83
CA GLU A 72 -11.41 14.78 -9.49
C GLU A 72 -11.09 14.08 -8.17
N ASN A 73 -9.81 13.97 -7.80
CA ASN A 73 -9.39 13.33 -6.55
C ASN A 73 -8.93 14.32 -5.46
N ALA A 74 -9.02 15.62 -5.73
CA ALA A 74 -8.58 16.65 -4.81
C ALA A 74 -9.40 16.62 -3.51
N SER A 75 -8.70 16.54 -2.39
CA SER A 75 -9.29 16.73 -1.06
C SER A 75 -9.50 18.21 -0.75
N PHE A 76 -8.63 19.07 -1.28
CA PHE A 76 -8.77 20.52 -1.28
C PHE A 76 -7.89 21.15 -2.37
N PHE A 77 -8.12 22.43 -2.64
CA PHE A 77 -7.28 23.25 -3.51
C PHE A 77 -6.67 24.40 -2.73
N ARG A 78 -5.51 24.89 -3.18
CA ARG A 78 -4.84 26.07 -2.60
C ARG A 78 -4.53 27.08 -3.69
N CYS A 79 -4.86 28.35 -3.46
CA CYS A 79 -4.43 29.44 -4.32
C CYS A 79 -2.94 29.77 -4.07
N GLU A 80 -2.15 29.94 -5.12
CA GLU A 80 -0.72 30.31 -5.00
C GLU A 80 -0.47 31.80 -4.78
N ASN A 81 -1.53 32.62 -4.77
CA ASN A 81 -1.43 33.98 -4.26
C ASN A 81 -1.48 33.96 -2.72
N HIS A 82 -0.35 34.24 -2.09
CA HIS A 82 -0.19 34.31 -0.63
C HIS A 82 -1.13 35.29 0.08
N TYR A 83 -1.75 36.23 -0.64
CA TYR A 83 -2.72 37.19 -0.11
C TYR A 83 -4.17 36.83 -0.41
N CYS A 84 -4.42 35.73 -1.13
CA CYS A 84 -5.77 35.27 -1.48
C CYS A 84 -6.46 34.60 -0.29
N GLY A 85 -7.71 34.99 -0.03
CA GLY A 85 -8.65 34.19 0.78
C GLY A 85 -8.24 33.97 2.24
N LYS A 86 -8.07 35.03 3.04
CA LYS A 86 -7.92 34.88 4.51
C LYS A 86 -9.11 34.17 5.18
N TYR A 87 -10.23 34.00 4.47
CA TYR A 87 -11.42 33.23 4.90
C TYR A 87 -12.12 32.63 3.67
N VAL A 88 -11.62 31.51 3.16
CA VAL A 88 -12.32 30.74 2.11
C VAL A 88 -12.89 29.45 2.68
N ASN A 89 -14.13 29.12 2.32
CA ASN A 89 -14.86 27.92 2.70
C ASN A 89 -15.05 26.99 1.48
N LYS A 90 -15.55 25.77 1.70
CA LYS A 90 -15.72 24.76 0.63
C LYS A 90 -16.59 25.22 -0.55
N ASP A 91 -17.51 26.14 -0.35
CA ASP A 91 -18.40 26.64 -1.41
C ASP A 91 -17.67 27.58 -2.38
N ASP A 92 -16.61 28.27 -1.93
CA ASP A 92 -15.76 29.09 -2.81
C ASP A 92 -15.01 28.27 -3.87
N PHE A 93 -15.00 26.94 -3.68
CA PHE A 93 -14.37 25.96 -4.57
C PHE A 93 -15.39 25.13 -5.36
N LYS A 94 -16.72 25.35 -5.22
CA LYS A 94 -17.76 24.55 -5.89
C LYS A 94 -17.71 24.60 -7.42
N HIS A 95 -17.13 25.65 -7.99
CA HIS A 95 -16.99 25.85 -9.43
C HIS A 95 -15.62 25.42 -10.00
N LEU A 96 -14.73 24.85 -9.18
CA LEU A 96 -13.42 24.36 -9.64
C LEU A 96 -13.46 22.98 -10.31
N LEU A 97 -14.64 22.39 -10.42
CA LEU A 97 -14.88 21.19 -11.22
C LEU A 97 -15.15 21.53 -12.70
N ASP A 98 -15.12 22.82 -13.08
CA ASP A 98 -15.19 23.28 -14.48
C ASP A 98 -13.78 23.18 -15.12
N PRO A 99 -13.61 22.51 -16.29
CA PRO A 99 -12.31 22.16 -16.86
C PRO A 99 -11.31 23.31 -17.15
N ASP A 100 -11.70 24.57 -17.09
CA ASP A 100 -10.84 25.74 -17.37
C ASP A 100 -10.10 26.24 -16.11
N TYR A 101 -9.37 25.34 -15.45
CA TYR A 101 -8.87 25.41 -14.07
C TYR A 101 -7.57 26.24 -13.84
N GLU A 102 -7.15 27.13 -14.75
CA GLU A 102 -5.86 27.84 -14.56
C GLU A 102 -5.91 29.01 -13.58
N ILE A 103 -7.09 29.49 -13.18
CA ILE A 103 -7.22 30.74 -12.42
C ILE A 103 -8.10 30.53 -11.18
N CYS A 104 -7.60 31.01 -10.04
CA CYS A 104 -8.30 31.02 -8.77
C CYS A 104 -9.58 31.87 -8.87
N PRO A 105 -10.77 31.29 -8.62
CA PRO A 105 -12.05 32.00 -8.76
C PRO A 105 -12.27 33.09 -7.70
N VAL A 106 -11.44 33.09 -6.65
CA VAL A 106 -11.55 34.04 -5.54
C VAL A 106 -10.80 35.33 -5.84
N CYS A 107 -9.58 35.23 -6.38
CA CYS A 107 -8.74 36.41 -6.63
C CYS A 107 -8.59 36.76 -8.12
N ASN A 108 -8.94 35.86 -9.04
CA ASN A 108 -8.75 35.98 -10.49
C ASN A 108 -7.32 36.41 -10.90
N ALA A 109 -6.32 36.12 -10.06
CA ALA A 109 -4.96 36.69 -10.20
C ALA A 109 -3.83 35.67 -10.04
N ALA A 110 -4.14 34.42 -9.71
CA ALA A 110 -3.16 33.34 -9.59
C ALA A 110 -3.83 32.00 -9.89
N TYR A 111 -3.03 30.98 -10.17
CA TYR A 111 -3.51 29.62 -10.34
C TYR A 111 -3.76 28.91 -9.00
N VAL A 112 -4.44 27.78 -9.09
CA VAL A 112 -4.83 26.93 -7.96
C VAL A 112 -4.14 25.57 -8.06
N THR A 113 -3.60 25.10 -6.95
CA THR A 113 -2.94 23.79 -6.84
C THR A 113 -3.86 22.79 -6.16
N ALA A 114 -4.05 21.62 -6.76
CA ALA A 114 -4.80 20.51 -6.17
C ALA A 114 -3.96 19.73 -5.15
N PHE A 115 -4.58 19.36 -4.03
CA PHE A 115 -4.01 18.48 -3.02
C PHE A 115 -4.94 17.31 -2.79
N ARG A 116 -4.39 16.09 -2.81
CA ARG A 116 -5.10 14.89 -2.37
C ARG A 116 -4.55 14.41 -1.02
N ASP A 117 -5.44 13.90 -0.19
CA ASP A 117 -5.06 13.18 1.01
C ASP A 117 -4.69 11.75 0.66
N LYS A 118 -3.57 11.27 1.21
CA LYS A 118 -3.17 9.87 1.16
C LYS A 118 -2.87 9.33 2.56
N ASN A 119 -2.86 8.01 2.69
CA ASN A 119 -2.48 7.31 3.92
C ASN A 119 -1.17 6.55 3.68
N PRO A 120 -0.01 7.18 3.90
CA PRO A 120 1.29 6.55 3.64
C PRO A 120 1.44 5.17 4.31
N LEU A 121 1.05 5.04 5.57
CA LEU A 121 1.15 3.75 6.27
C LEU A 121 0.32 2.65 5.60
N LEU A 122 -0.89 2.97 5.10
CA LEU A 122 -1.72 1.99 4.39
C LEU A 122 -1.16 1.67 3.00
N GLU A 123 -0.57 2.64 2.31
CA GLU A 123 0.12 2.43 1.03
C GLU A 123 1.25 1.40 1.20
N GLU A 124 2.18 1.62 2.15
CA GLU A 124 3.29 0.67 2.38
C GLU A 124 2.82 -0.69 2.89
N TYR A 125 1.75 -0.72 3.69
CA TYR A 125 1.12 -1.98 4.10
C TYR A 125 0.62 -2.77 2.88
N VAL A 126 -0.08 -2.11 1.95
CA VAL A 126 -0.58 -2.76 0.74
C VAL A 126 0.55 -3.15 -0.22
N ASP A 127 1.65 -2.41 -0.27
CA ASP A 127 2.84 -2.80 -1.03
C ASP A 127 3.45 -4.10 -0.52
N CYS A 128 3.49 -4.31 0.80
CA CYS A 128 3.83 -5.61 1.37
C CYS A 128 2.88 -6.72 0.89
N LEU A 129 1.56 -6.44 0.85
CA LEU A 129 0.55 -7.42 0.44
C LEU A 129 0.73 -7.86 -1.02
N HIS A 130 1.06 -6.93 -1.92
CA HIS A 130 1.40 -7.26 -3.32
C HIS A 130 2.52 -8.30 -3.38
N PHE A 131 3.62 -8.08 -2.66
CA PHE A 131 4.75 -9.03 -2.67
C PHE A 131 4.43 -10.36 -1.98
N ILE A 132 3.64 -10.37 -0.89
CA ILE A 132 3.18 -11.61 -0.26
C ILE A 132 2.38 -12.45 -1.28
N LEU A 133 1.44 -11.84 -2.00
CA LEU A 133 0.63 -12.51 -3.01
C LEU A 133 1.49 -13.02 -4.18
N SER A 134 2.46 -12.23 -4.67
CA SER A 134 3.40 -12.65 -5.72
C SER A 134 4.26 -13.84 -5.29
N ILE A 135 4.76 -13.84 -4.04
CA ILE A 135 5.51 -14.97 -3.49
C ILE A 135 4.63 -16.23 -3.46
N GLY A 136 3.39 -16.13 -2.97
CA GLY A 136 2.44 -17.25 -2.96
C GLY A 136 2.14 -17.78 -4.36
N ASN A 137 1.86 -16.89 -5.33
CA ASN A 137 1.65 -17.26 -6.73
C ASN A 137 2.86 -18.00 -7.31
N ARG A 138 4.08 -17.54 -7.03
CA ARG A 138 5.32 -18.11 -7.56
C ARG A 138 5.65 -19.47 -6.95
N LEU A 139 5.31 -19.69 -5.68
CA LEU A 139 5.48 -20.96 -4.98
C LEU A 139 4.34 -21.96 -5.25
N GLY A 140 3.27 -21.53 -5.94
CA GLY A 140 2.06 -22.33 -6.14
C GLY A 140 1.25 -22.53 -4.86
N TRP A 141 1.32 -21.57 -3.92
CA TRP A 141 0.63 -21.58 -2.63
C TRP A 141 -0.51 -20.54 -2.60
N ASN A 142 -1.24 -20.45 -3.71
CA ASN A 142 -2.39 -19.56 -3.92
C ASN A 142 -3.72 -20.35 -4.01
N ASP A 143 -3.71 -21.60 -3.58
CA ASP A 143 -4.89 -22.48 -3.55
C ASP A 143 -5.84 -22.19 -2.37
N THR A 144 -7.07 -22.68 -2.49
CA THR A 144 -8.14 -22.53 -1.49
C THR A 144 -7.72 -23.02 -0.10
N ASP A 145 -7.03 -24.16 0.00
CA ASP A 145 -6.56 -24.71 1.27
C ASP A 145 -5.61 -23.74 2.00
N THR A 146 -4.75 -23.06 1.23
CA THR A 146 -3.84 -22.04 1.76
C THR A 146 -4.61 -20.81 2.23
N ILE A 147 -5.57 -20.32 1.43
CA ILE A 147 -6.40 -19.16 1.77
C ILE A 147 -7.23 -19.43 3.04
N ASP A 148 -7.90 -20.58 3.10
CA ASP A 148 -8.69 -21.00 4.25
C ASP A 148 -7.80 -21.16 5.49
N GLY A 149 -6.61 -21.73 5.33
CA GLY A 149 -5.60 -21.81 6.38
C GLY A 149 -5.24 -20.45 6.96
N VAL A 150 -5.01 -19.44 6.11
CA VAL A 150 -4.71 -18.07 6.56
C VAL A 150 -5.90 -17.45 7.30
N VAL A 151 -7.12 -17.58 6.77
CA VAL A 151 -8.33 -16.99 7.38
C VAL A 151 -8.60 -17.64 8.74
N VAL A 152 -8.58 -18.97 8.82
CA VAL A 152 -8.81 -19.70 10.07
C VAL A 152 -7.74 -19.38 11.09
N GLN A 153 -6.45 -19.43 10.69
CA GLN A 153 -5.34 -19.14 11.60
C GLN A 153 -5.42 -17.71 12.13
N HIS A 154 -5.80 -16.73 11.31
CA HIS A 154 -5.96 -15.34 11.74
C HIS A 154 -7.07 -15.17 12.78
N LEU A 155 -8.20 -15.87 12.62
CA LEU A 155 -9.32 -15.79 13.57
C LEU A 155 -9.00 -16.39 14.94
N ILE A 156 -8.09 -17.37 15.01
CA ILE A 156 -7.72 -18.06 16.25
C ILE A 156 -6.38 -17.62 16.82
N SER A 157 -5.65 -16.74 16.13
CA SER A 157 -4.30 -16.36 16.56
C SER A 157 -4.34 -15.39 17.73
N GLU A 158 -3.66 -15.77 18.82
CA GLU A 158 -3.46 -14.94 20.01
C GLU A 158 -1.99 -14.54 20.17
N LYS A 159 -1.27 -14.27 19.07
CA LYS A 159 0.13 -13.81 19.18
C LYS A 159 0.19 -12.48 19.95
N GLY A 160 0.55 -12.56 21.23
CA GLY A 160 0.67 -11.44 22.17
C GLY A 160 1.85 -10.50 21.92
N PHE A 161 2.31 -10.39 20.67
CA PHE A 161 3.40 -9.48 20.30
C PHE A 161 2.90 -8.04 20.28
N ASP A 162 3.76 -7.12 20.74
CA ASP A 162 3.63 -5.71 20.42
C ASP A 162 3.93 -5.46 18.93
N THR A 163 3.54 -4.30 18.42
CA THR A 163 3.69 -3.97 16.99
C THR A 163 5.14 -4.04 16.51
N ALA A 164 6.12 -3.64 17.33
CA ALA A 164 7.53 -3.69 16.94
C ALA A 164 8.00 -5.15 16.78
N LYS A 165 7.64 -6.03 17.72
CA LYS A 165 7.92 -7.48 17.62
C LYS A 165 7.21 -8.11 16.44
N THR A 166 5.99 -7.68 16.10
CA THR A 166 5.28 -8.15 14.91
C THR A 166 6.07 -7.81 13.63
N PHE A 167 6.56 -6.58 13.47
CA PHE A 167 7.43 -6.22 12.33
C PHE A 167 8.70 -7.07 12.28
N SER A 168 9.42 -7.20 13.40
CA SER A 168 10.63 -8.03 13.45
C SER A 168 10.37 -9.50 13.13
N CYS A 169 9.22 -10.03 13.58
CA CYS A 169 8.80 -11.40 13.26
C CYS A 169 8.55 -11.56 11.76
N LEU A 170 7.85 -10.62 11.12
CA LEU A 170 7.61 -10.64 9.67
C LEU A 170 8.91 -10.57 8.87
N LEU A 171 9.83 -9.68 9.23
CA LEU A 171 11.15 -9.57 8.58
C LEU A 171 11.96 -10.87 8.69
N SER A 172 11.91 -11.51 9.86
CA SER A 172 12.57 -12.79 10.12
C SER A 172 11.95 -13.94 9.32
N ILE A 173 10.61 -14.03 9.29
CA ILE A 173 9.91 -15.03 8.49
C ILE A 173 10.22 -14.82 7.01
N ALA A 174 10.13 -13.59 6.50
CA ALA A 174 10.44 -13.24 5.11
C ALA A 174 11.87 -13.64 4.74
N TYR A 175 12.86 -13.30 5.57
CA TYR A 175 14.26 -13.73 5.38
C TYR A 175 14.36 -15.27 5.25
N GLY A 176 13.59 -16.00 6.04
CA GLY A 176 13.53 -17.46 6.02
C GLY A 176 13.23 -18.04 4.63
N PHE A 177 12.48 -17.33 3.77
CA PHE A 177 12.15 -17.78 2.43
C PHE A 177 13.34 -17.92 1.48
N HIS A 178 14.52 -17.37 1.83
CA HIS A 178 15.74 -17.61 1.06
C HIS A 178 16.28 -19.04 1.22
N PHE A 179 15.83 -19.79 2.23
CA PHE A 179 16.26 -21.17 2.46
C PHE A 179 15.37 -22.16 1.71
N SER A 180 15.98 -23.17 1.09
CA SER A 180 15.30 -24.13 0.21
C SER A 180 14.33 -25.10 0.92
N ASN A 181 14.23 -25.06 2.24
CA ASN A 181 13.40 -25.94 3.06
C ASN A 181 12.14 -25.26 3.62
N VAL A 182 11.75 -24.09 3.09
CA VAL A 182 10.57 -23.38 3.56
C VAL A 182 9.30 -24.13 3.17
N GLU A 183 8.47 -24.40 4.18
CA GLU A 183 7.20 -25.11 4.01
C GLU A 183 6.04 -24.12 3.78
N LYS A 184 4.96 -24.59 3.13
CA LYS A 184 3.70 -23.85 2.98
C LYS A 184 3.15 -23.32 4.33
N ARG A 185 3.38 -24.04 5.44
CA ARG A 185 2.99 -23.60 6.79
C ARG A 185 3.69 -22.29 7.20
N THR A 186 4.94 -22.09 6.80
CA THR A 186 5.69 -20.85 7.05
C THR A 186 5.07 -19.67 6.32
N TYR A 187 4.56 -19.89 5.09
CA TYR A 187 3.80 -18.88 4.34
C TYR A 187 2.47 -18.54 4.98
N ILE A 188 1.72 -19.53 5.45
CA ILE A 188 0.49 -19.28 6.21
C ILE A 188 0.81 -18.45 7.47
N SER A 189 1.92 -18.75 8.17
CA SER A 189 2.37 -17.96 9.33
C SER A 189 2.77 -16.54 8.97
N LEU A 190 3.48 -16.32 7.85
CA LEU A 190 3.81 -14.99 7.33
C LEU A 190 2.53 -14.17 7.10
N PHE A 191 1.61 -14.72 6.32
CA PHE A 191 0.38 -14.06 5.91
C PHE A 191 -0.50 -13.75 7.13
N THR A 192 -0.66 -14.71 8.03
CA THR A 192 -1.46 -14.54 9.25
C THR A 192 -0.87 -13.44 10.15
N THR A 193 0.45 -13.46 10.37
CA THR A 193 1.15 -12.44 11.17
C THR A 193 1.04 -11.06 10.50
N PHE A 194 0.97 -11.01 9.17
CA PHE A 194 0.81 -9.78 8.41
C PHE A 194 -0.60 -9.18 8.55
N PHE A 195 -1.63 -10.02 8.65
CA PHE A 195 -2.98 -9.54 8.97
C PHE A 195 -3.13 -9.11 10.43
N GLU A 196 -2.47 -9.80 11.36
CA GLU A 196 -2.38 -9.33 12.74
C GLU A 196 -1.74 -7.94 12.83
N LEU A 197 -0.69 -7.69 12.04
CA LEU A 197 -0.10 -6.36 11.92
C LEU A 197 -1.14 -5.34 11.44
N GLY A 198 -1.88 -5.64 10.38
CA GLY A 198 -2.92 -4.75 9.85
C GLY A 198 -3.96 -4.37 10.90
N SER A 199 -4.44 -5.36 11.67
CA SER A 199 -5.34 -5.14 12.79
C SER A 199 -4.73 -4.26 13.89
N LYS A 200 -3.45 -4.47 14.24
CA LYS A 200 -2.72 -3.63 15.22
C LYS A 200 -2.50 -2.19 14.73
N LEU A 201 -2.38 -1.99 13.42
CA LEU A 201 -2.27 -0.66 12.79
C LEU A 201 -3.65 0.03 12.65
N GLY A 202 -4.74 -0.67 12.94
CA GLY A 202 -6.10 -0.13 12.93
C GLY A 202 -6.77 -0.17 11.55
N PHE A 203 -6.28 -1.00 10.63
CA PHE A 203 -6.86 -1.14 9.30
C PHE A 203 -8.02 -2.12 9.27
N LYS A 204 -9.06 -1.74 8.53
CA LYS A 204 -10.19 -2.63 8.22
C LYS A 204 -9.95 -3.37 6.91
N TRP A 205 -10.54 -4.55 6.78
CA TRP A 205 -10.47 -5.36 5.58
C TRP A 205 -10.92 -4.62 4.31
N GLU A 206 -11.96 -3.80 4.39
CA GLU A 206 -12.47 -3.02 3.26
C GLU A 206 -11.47 -1.93 2.84
N GLN A 207 -10.74 -1.36 3.80
CA GLN A 207 -9.71 -0.35 3.51
C GLN A 207 -8.50 -0.98 2.83
N ILE A 208 -8.07 -2.15 3.30
CA ILE A 208 -6.97 -2.92 2.70
C ILE A 208 -7.34 -3.33 1.28
N GLU A 209 -8.54 -3.88 1.09
CA GLU A 209 -9.04 -4.29 -0.22
C GLU A 209 -9.09 -3.12 -1.20
N ALA A 210 -9.68 -1.99 -0.81
CA ALA A 210 -9.75 -0.80 -1.68
C ALA A 210 -8.36 -0.27 -2.06
N ALA A 211 -7.47 -0.11 -1.07
CA ALA A 211 -6.13 0.39 -1.32
C ALA A 211 -5.29 -0.57 -2.20
N TYR A 212 -5.49 -1.88 -2.05
CA TYR A 212 -4.89 -2.87 -2.96
C TYR A 212 -5.40 -2.74 -4.39
N MET A 213 -6.71 -2.60 -4.59
CA MET A 213 -7.29 -2.42 -5.93
C MET A 213 -6.74 -1.16 -6.60
N ASP A 214 -6.69 -0.05 -5.86
CA ASP A 214 -6.16 1.22 -6.37
C ASP A 214 -4.68 1.10 -6.74
N LYS A 215 -3.86 0.47 -5.89
CA LYS A 215 -2.43 0.28 -6.15
C LYS A 215 -2.19 -0.67 -7.32
N ASN A 216 -2.95 -1.76 -7.42
CA ASN A 216 -2.88 -2.69 -8.56
C ASN A 216 -3.19 -1.96 -9.89
N ALA A 217 -4.24 -1.12 -9.92
CA ALA A 217 -4.60 -0.34 -11.10
C ALA A 217 -3.50 0.65 -11.50
N ILE A 218 -2.93 1.39 -10.53
CA ILE A 218 -1.81 2.30 -10.76
C ILE A 218 -0.59 1.55 -11.31
N ASN A 219 -0.27 0.37 -10.77
CA ASN A 219 0.87 -0.42 -11.25
C ASN A 219 0.65 -0.92 -12.69
N HIS A 220 -0.57 -1.33 -13.04
CA HIS A 220 -0.92 -1.65 -14.43
C HIS A 220 -0.81 -0.44 -15.37
N GLN A 221 -1.12 0.77 -14.91
CA GLN A 221 -0.93 1.99 -15.68
C GLN A 221 0.56 2.30 -15.87
N ARG A 222 1.37 2.22 -14.81
CA ARG A 222 2.83 2.45 -14.88
C ARG A 222 3.52 1.54 -15.89
N GLN A 223 3.10 0.28 -15.97
CA GLN A 223 3.62 -0.66 -16.97
C GLN A 223 3.22 -0.27 -18.41
N GLN A 224 2.05 0.34 -18.63
CA GLN A 224 1.66 0.88 -19.95
C GLN A 224 2.50 2.09 -20.36
N GLU A 225 2.94 2.89 -19.38
CA GLU A 225 3.71 4.11 -19.59
C GLU A 225 5.24 3.87 -19.68
N GLY A 226 5.69 2.61 -19.59
CA GLY A 226 7.08 2.22 -19.84
C GLY A 226 7.99 2.24 -18.61
N TYR A 227 7.44 2.23 -17.38
CA TYR A 227 8.21 2.06 -16.14
C TYR A 227 8.91 0.70 -16.09
#